data_AF-A0A662JJT5-F1
#
_entry.id   AF-A0A662JJT5-F1
#
_cell.length_a   1.000
_cell.length_b   1.000
_cell.length_c   1.000
_cell.angle_alpha   90.00
_cell.angle_beta   90.00
_cell.angle_gamma   90.00
#
_symmetry.space_group_name_H-M   'P 1'
#
loop_
_entity.id
_entity.type
_entity.pdbx_description
1 polymer ?
#
loop_
_entity_poly.entity_id
_entity_poly.type
_entity_poly.pdbx_seq_one_letter_code
_entity_poly.pdbx_strand_id
1 'polypeptide(L)'
;MESCRLGVMPLIVLTADRALFTDFGGLNFLGFGLCLPYRLVPSFIEYNILAPRIPADEGGRALYAPYALAKVEASLLASGFNRSEVLITPPEHV
;
A
#
# COMPACT_ATOMS: atom_id res chain seq x y z
N MET A 1 -9.19 6.64 14.01
CA MET A 1 -8.20 5.99 14.88
C MET A 1 -8.91 5.03 15.86
N GLU A 2 -9.83 4.20 15.36
CA GLU A 2 -10.67 3.31 16.20
C GLU A 2 -10.93 1.90 15.62
N SER A 3 -10.39 1.54 14.44
CA SER A 3 -10.71 0.24 13.81
C SER A 3 -9.81 -0.93 14.21
N CYS A 4 -8.86 -0.74 15.14
CA CYS A 4 -7.93 -1.80 15.58
C CYS A 4 -8.48 -2.65 16.75
N ARG A 5 -9.81 -2.81 16.85
CA ARG A 5 -10.46 -3.44 18.00
C ARG A 5 -11.21 -4.74 17.67
N LEU A 6 -10.67 -5.57 16.78
CA LEU A 6 -11.10 -6.95 16.60
C LEU A 6 -9.88 -7.91 16.49
N GLY A 7 -9.51 -8.49 17.62
CA GLY A 7 -9.07 -9.91 17.68
C GLY A 7 -7.60 -10.27 17.49
N VAL A 8 -6.80 -9.55 16.68
CA VAL A 8 -5.34 -9.80 16.58
C VAL A 8 -4.63 -8.49 16.24
N MET A 9 -3.78 -7.97 17.13
CA MET A 9 -2.89 -6.87 16.77
C MET A 9 -1.75 -7.44 15.92
N PRO A 10 -1.53 -6.96 14.68
CA PRO A 10 -0.40 -7.41 13.88
C PRO A 10 0.90 -6.99 14.57
N LEU A 11 1.85 -7.92 14.68
CA LEU A 11 3.17 -7.66 15.23
C LEU A 11 4.02 -6.82 14.27
N ILE A 12 3.84 -7.03 12.97
CA ILE A 12 4.63 -6.42 11.90
C ILE A 12 3.68 -5.77 10.90
N VAL A 13 3.85 -4.46 10.70
CA VAL A 13 3.09 -3.68 9.71
C VAL A 13 4.01 -3.30 8.56
N LEU A 14 3.65 -3.73 7.36
CA LEU A 14 4.33 -3.41 6.11
C LEU A 14 3.53 -2.33 5.37
N THR A 15 4.16 -1.20 5.12
CA THR A 15 3.59 -0.10 4.34
C THR A 15 4.62 0.45 3.37
N ALA A 16 4.16 1.27 2.44
CA ALA A 16 4.97 1.89 1.39
C ALA A 16 4.28 3.18 0.93
N ASP A 17 4.98 3.97 0.11
CA ASP A 17 4.37 5.15 -0.49
C ASP A 17 3.16 4.78 -1.37
N ARG A 18 2.18 5.68 -1.46
CA ARG A 18 0.94 5.49 -2.23
C ARG A 18 1.23 5.18 -3.71
N ALA A 19 2.31 5.74 -4.26
CA ALA A 19 2.78 5.45 -5.63
C ALA A 19 3.14 3.97 -5.85
N LEU A 20 3.49 3.23 -4.79
CA LEU A 20 3.86 1.82 -4.87
C LEU A 20 2.67 0.87 -4.76
N PHE A 21 1.54 1.35 -4.25
CA PHE A 21 0.31 0.56 -4.16
C PHE A 21 -0.56 0.65 -5.41
N THR A 22 -0.40 1.68 -6.23
CA THR A 22 -1.21 1.87 -7.44
C THR A 22 -0.68 1.08 -8.63
N ASP A 23 -1.58 0.70 -9.53
CA ASP A 23 -1.29 0.11 -10.84
C ASP A 23 -1.28 1.16 -11.97
N PHE A 24 -1.37 2.44 -11.62
CA PHE A 24 -1.48 3.58 -12.54
C PHE A 24 -2.64 3.44 -13.55
N GLY A 25 -3.72 2.75 -13.16
CA GLY A 25 -4.86 2.48 -14.04
C GLY A 25 -4.50 1.57 -15.23
N GLY A 26 -3.50 0.70 -15.07
CA GLY A 26 -3.01 -0.21 -16.10
C GLY A 26 -2.03 0.42 -17.09
N LEU A 27 -1.79 1.74 -17.03
CA LEU A 27 -0.81 2.42 -17.86
C LEU A 27 0.52 2.53 -17.10
N ASN A 28 1.34 1.50 -17.16
CA ASN A 28 2.67 1.46 -16.52
C ASN A 28 3.56 2.68 -16.83
N PHE A 29 3.40 3.33 -17.98
CA PHE A 29 4.14 4.55 -18.34
C PHE A 29 3.80 5.75 -17.45
N LEU A 30 2.58 5.82 -16.91
CA LEU A 30 2.19 6.87 -15.95
C LEU A 30 2.98 6.77 -14.64
N GLY A 31 3.58 5.62 -14.33
CA GLY A 31 4.51 5.48 -13.21
C GLY A 31 5.72 6.42 -13.30
N PHE A 32 6.21 6.73 -14.51
CA PHE A 32 7.26 7.76 -14.69
C PHE A 32 6.75 9.17 -14.39
N GLY A 33 5.44 9.40 -14.53
CA GLY A 33 4.80 10.67 -14.24
C GLY A 33 4.93 11.08 -12.77
N LEU A 34 4.98 10.11 -11.85
CA LEU A 34 5.20 10.36 -10.40
C LEU A 34 6.65 10.77 -10.07
N CYS A 35 7.58 10.59 -11.01
CA CYS A 35 8.95 11.09 -10.87
C CYS A 35 9.11 12.52 -11.41
N LEU A 36 8.06 13.10 -12.01
CA LEU A 36 8.12 14.47 -12.52
C LEU A 36 8.03 15.48 -11.36
N PRO A 37 8.79 16.59 -11.43
CA PRO A 37 8.73 17.60 -10.40
C PRO A 37 7.35 18.25 -10.34
N TYR A 38 6.86 18.53 -9.13
CA TYR A 38 5.59 19.24 -8.85
C TYR A 38 5.37 20.53 -9.65
N ARG A 39 6.44 21.14 -10.14
CA ARG A 39 6.38 22.34 -10.98
C ARG A 39 5.74 22.08 -12.36
N LEU A 40 5.80 20.84 -12.84
CA LEU A 40 5.28 20.45 -14.15
C LEU A 40 3.91 19.76 -14.05
N VAL A 41 3.68 19.00 -12.99
CA VAL A 41 2.42 18.27 -12.77
C VAL A 41 1.74 18.76 -11.49
N PRO A 42 0.53 19.35 -11.57
CA PRO A 42 -0.24 19.73 -10.39
C PRO A 42 -0.52 18.52 -9.48
N SER A 43 -0.35 18.68 -8.16
CA SER A 43 -0.52 17.60 -7.17
C SER A 43 -1.88 16.91 -7.24
N PHE A 44 -2.94 17.62 -7.65
CA PHE A 44 -4.26 17.02 -7.83
C PHE A 44 -4.26 15.92 -8.90
N ILE A 45 -3.59 16.14 -10.03
CA ILE A 45 -3.51 15.16 -11.12
C ILE A 45 -2.71 13.95 -10.67
N GLU A 46 -1.59 14.18 -9.99
CA GLU A 46 -0.74 13.12 -9.46
C GLU A 46 -1.51 12.19 -8.52
N TYR A 47 -2.21 12.74 -7.52
CA TYR A 47 -2.89 11.91 -6.52
C TYR A 47 -4.27 11.38 -6.94
N ASN A 48 -4.98 12.02 -7.88
CA ASN A 48 -6.27 11.49 -8.34
C ASN A 48 -6.14 10.54 -9.54
N ILE A 49 -5.19 10.76 -10.43
CA ILE A 49 -5.09 10.04 -11.70
C ILE A 49 -3.94 9.04 -11.66
N LEU A 50 -2.75 9.45 -11.21
CA LEU A 50 -1.58 8.58 -11.23
C LEU A 50 -1.57 7.62 -10.04
N ALA A 51 -1.80 8.13 -8.83
CA ALA A 51 -1.80 7.34 -7.61
C ALA A 51 -3.13 7.48 -6.86
N PRO A 52 -4.26 6.95 -7.37
CA PRO A 52 -5.53 6.94 -6.66
C PRO A 52 -5.42 6.26 -5.30
N ARG A 53 -6.37 6.59 -4.41
CA ARG A 53 -6.39 6.07 -3.05
C ARG A 53 -6.73 4.59 -3.09
N ILE A 54 -6.00 3.81 -2.32
CA ILE A 54 -6.13 2.36 -2.37
C ILE A 54 -7.18 1.94 -1.34
N PRO A 55 -8.23 1.21 -1.75
CA PRO A 55 -9.16 0.64 -0.80
C PRO A 55 -8.43 -0.36 0.12
N ALA A 56 -8.68 -0.23 1.42
CA ALA A 56 -8.32 -1.20 2.42
C ALA A 56 -9.58 -1.91 2.93
N ASP A 57 -9.41 -3.15 3.36
CA ASP A 57 -10.45 -3.93 4.04
C ASP A 57 -10.78 -3.32 5.43
N GLU A 58 -11.87 -3.78 6.07
CA GLU A 58 -12.30 -3.32 7.40
C GLU A 58 -11.20 -3.50 8.48
N GLY A 59 -10.31 -4.49 8.28
CA GLY A 59 -9.12 -4.74 9.08
C GLY A 59 -7.89 -3.89 8.72
N GLY A 60 -8.02 -2.89 7.84
CA GLY A 60 -6.92 -2.03 7.39
C GLY A 60 -5.94 -2.69 6.43
N ARG A 61 -6.23 -3.91 5.95
CA ARG A 61 -5.38 -4.63 5.00
C ARG A 61 -5.59 -4.12 3.58
N ALA A 62 -4.51 -3.87 2.84
CA ALA A 62 -4.62 -3.48 1.44
C ALA A 62 -5.27 -4.61 0.61
N LEU A 63 -6.23 -4.26 -0.26
CA LEU A 63 -6.87 -5.25 -1.17
C LEU A 63 -5.86 -5.88 -2.13
N TYR A 64 -4.89 -5.09 -2.59
CA TYR A 64 -3.79 -5.54 -3.44
C TYR A 64 -2.46 -5.13 -2.81
N ALA A 65 -1.56 -6.09 -2.67
CA ALA A 65 -0.23 -5.84 -2.11
C ALA A 65 0.77 -5.53 -3.24
N PRO A 66 1.62 -4.48 -3.08
CA PRO A 66 2.76 -4.27 -3.95
C PRO A 66 3.62 -5.53 -3.97
N TYR A 67 4.09 -5.93 -5.16
CA TYR A 67 4.88 -7.15 -5.32
C TYR A 67 6.09 -7.22 -4.37
N ALA A 68 6.75 -6.08 -4.13
CA ALA A 68 7.85 -5.99 -3.18
C ALA A 68 7.41 -6.34 -1.74
N LEU A 69 6.31 -5.77 -1.27
CA LEU A 69 5.77 -6.06 0.07
C LEU A 69 5.24 -7.50 0.17
N ALA A 70 4.64 -8.02 -0.90
CA ALA A 70 4.20 -9.42 -0.95
C ALA A 70 5.39 -10.40 -0.82
N LYS A 71 6.55 -10.08 -1.40
CA LYS A 71 7.78 -10.88 -1.20
C LYS A 71 8.30 -10.80 0.23
N VAL A 72 8.27 -9.63 0.85
CA VAL A 72 8.67 -9.47 2.25
C VAL A 72 7.72 -10.25 3.16
N GLU A 73 6.41 -10.14 2.96
CA GLU A 73 5.42 -10.95 3.67
C GLU A 73 5.71 -12.44 3.50
N ALA A 74 5.91 -12.93 2.28
CA ALA A 74 6.23 -14.33 2.04
C ALA A 74 7.51 -14.78 2.78
N SER A 75 8.53 -13.94 2.85
CA SER A 75 9.76 -14.24 3.59
C SER A 75 9.55 -14.30 5.11
N LEU A 76 8.66 -13.47 5.66
CA LEU A 76 8.29 -13.50 7.08
C LEU A 76 7.48 -14.78 7.38
N LEU A 77 6.52 -15.12 6.52
CA LEU A 77 5.76 -16.37 6.68
C LEU A 77 6.68 -17.61 6.62
N ALA A 78 7.65 -17.61 5.70
CA ALA A 78 8.65 -18.68 5.61
C ALA A 78 9.58 -18.75 6.84
N SER A 79 9.74 -17.63 7.56
CA SER A 79 10.52 -17.56 8.80
C SER A 79 9.75 -18.02 10.05
N GLY A 80 8.45 -18.36 9.90
CA GLY A 80 7.61 -18.88 10.98
C GLY A 80 6.58 -17.91 11.55
N PHE A 81 6.45 -16.70 11.00
CA PHE A 81 5.38 -15.77 11.38
C PHE A 81 4.03 -16.22 10.79
N ASN A 82 2.94 -16.02 11.54
CA ASN A 82 1.60 -16.28 11.03
C ASN A 82 1.07 -15.11 10.18
N ARG A 83 0.11 -15.42 9.31
CA ARG A 83 -0.52 -14.41 8.44
C ARG A 83 -1.36 -13.37 9.19
N SER A 84 -1.74 -13.66 10.44
CA SER A 84 -2.38 -12.71 11.35
C SER A 84 -1.38 -11.77 12.04
N GLU A 85 -0.09 -12.11 12.06
CA GLU A 85 0.96 -11.29 12.69
C GLU A 85 1.58 -10.29 11.72
N VAL A 86 1.38 -10.47 10.41
CA VAL A 86 1.91 -9.60 9.35
C VAL A 86 0.75 -8.93 8.59
N LEU A 87 0.73 -7.60 8.60
CA LEU A 87 -0.27 -6.79 7.91
C LEU A 87 0.39 -5.94 6.82
N ILE A 88 -0.13 -6.00 5.60
CA ILE A 88 0.21 -5.04 4.53
C ILE A 88 -0.91 -3.99 4.47
N THR A 89 -0.58 -2.72 4.66
CA THR A 89 -1.57 -1.63 4.74
C THR A 89 -1.16 -0.41 3.92
N PRO A 90 -2.09 0.28 3.24
CA PRO A 90 -1.79 1.53 2.55
C PRO A 90 -1.33 2.61 3.53
N PRO A 91 -0.52 3.59 3.11
CA PRO A 91 0.08 4.59 3.99
C PRO A 91 -0.97 5.47 4.69
N GLU A 92 -2.19 5.56 4.16
CA GLU A 92 -3.22 6.41 4.76
C GLU A 92 -3.97 5.74 5.94
N HIS A 93 -3.64 4.49 6.24
CA HIS A 93 -4.26 3.68 7.30
C HIS A 93 -3.28 3.35 8.45
N VAL A 94 -2.05 3.87 8.40
CA VAL A 94 -0.99 3.75 9.42
C VAL A 94 -1.00 4.98 10.32
#